data_AF-A0A2F0AIX3-F1
#
_entry.id   AF-A0A2F0AIX3-F1
#
_cell.length_a   1.000
_cell.length_b   1.000
_cell.length_c   1.000
_cell.angle_alpha   90.00
_cell.angle_beta   90.00
_cell.angle_gamma   90.00
#
_symmetry.space_group_name_H-M   'P 1'
#
loop_
_entity.id
_entity.type
_entity.pdbx_description
1 polymer ?
#
loop_
_entity_poly.entity_id
_entity_poly.type
_entity_poly.pdbx_seq_one_letter_code
_entity_poly.pdbx_strand_id
1 'polypeptide(L)'
;MQTVGLDDKNIKVNIGDSKEYDKDIKSQKIDIKYKISKKQNIKILVSGKLNLNFYLDVIKDFPPQINFISKPEIVNGVSIKFTTSSMDDYRVKRAIVRFAKPKEYQHFKDNNLLYELSVSSENSRDKVKSFFYENLSGHLWAGNNSKIEISVFDDLNQKGMVEFDIALPEKTFYAKSAKLIYNTRASLAKRKISLEEGKQNIHKTIFEKKEYLNNSLVKKKYELVVLDFEKINSLPLSYNHSLYKNLWDLAVSIEEGTVVASKNSLEQIEQNLFDSIKQRESDKISTNVEKYKESLESLLDLNNEEGQNSMNDNENNKNIKNQIEKATNSLQDLLRTGSKENLDQMIQELKQLSESIKNPNRPDKEDLLKEKKKKDFINKLSELLNEQEMIMEESFNEAANRGKFKQSSEGSGGRTSKEKQENLRNTLGNIMRDIGESENEIPQELGRADRAMRQATRELENGRPDQASNAQGRAAEMLQRAMNKMRFNNNLAQNTPESDREDWANRNEHNYINPIDSPEYQGTSSGGNLEIPENIRVQKAQKIAKELYGRYNEKERSSKDKRYIKNLLDWY
;
A
#
# COMPACT_ATOMS: atom_id res chain seq x y z
N MET A 1 22.39 -58.04 6.69
CA MET A 1 21.24 -58.94 6.44
C MET A 1 21.30 -60.02 7.50
N GLN A 2 20.22 -60.33 8.22
CA GLN A 2 20.18 -61.49 9.11
C GLN A 2 19.49 -62.64 8.39
N THR A 3 20.21 -63.74 8.16
CA THR A 3 19.64 -64.99 7.67
C THR A 3 19.35 -65.88 8.87
N VAL A 4 18.08 -66.25 9.09
CA VAL A 4 17.69 -67.18 10.15
C VAL A 4 17.14 -68.44 9.48
N GLY A 5 17.72 -69.61 9.79
CA GLY A 5 17.10 -70.92 9.51
C GLY A 5 17.51 -71.66 8.23
N LEU A 6 18.72 -71.48 7.70
CA LEU A 6 19.26 -72.37 6.65
C LEU A 6 20.50 -73.10 7.18
N ASP A 7 20.62 -74.41 6.92
CA ASP A 7 21.72 -75.32 7.28
C ASP A 7 23.10 -74.92 6.67
N ASP A 8 23.61 -73.78 7.09
CA ASP A 8 24.79 -73.58 7.94
C ASP A 8 26.19 -74.13 7.64
N LYS A 9 26.49 -74.75 6.49
CA LYS A 9 27.90 -75.11 6.21
C LYS A 9 28.68 -74.28 5.20
N ASN A 10 28.09 -73.55 4.27
CA ASN A 10 28.86 -72.68 3.36
C ASN A 10 27.97 -71.60 2.74
N ILE A 11 27.88 -70.44 3.39
CA ILE A 11 27.31 -69.23 2.78
C ILE A 11 28.49 -68.40 2.26
N LYS A 12 28.49 -68.16 0.95
CA LYS A 12 29.47 -67.34 0.23
C LYS A 12 28.77 -66.12 -0.34
N VAL A 13 29.25 -64.93 -0.01
CA VAL A 13 28.75 -63.68 -0.60
C VAL A 13 29.78 -63.15 -1.57
N ASN A 14 29.44 -63.17 -2.85
CA ASN A 14 30.26 -62.62 -3.91
C ASN A 14 29.77 -61.21 -4.27
N ILE A 15 30.67 -60.24 -4.14
CA ILE A 15 30.41 -58.83 -4.48
C ILE A 15 31.29 -58.46 -5.68
N GLY A 16 30.67 -58.29 -6.85
CA GLY A 16 31.38 -58.10 -8.11
C GLY A 16 32.24 -59.30 -8.51
N ASP A 17 33.28 -59.07 -9.32
CA ASP A 17 34.12 -60.14 -9.89
C ASP A 17 35.28 -60.59 -9.00
N SER A 18 35.46 -60.03 -7.79
CA SER A 18 36.75 -60.15 -7.08
C SER A 18 36.71 -60.14 -5.54
N LYS A 19 35.54 -60.13 -4.90
CA LYS A 19 35.46 -60.19 -3.42
C LYS A 19 34.47 -61.24 -2.95
N GLU A 20 35.01 -62.23 -2.26
CA GLU A 20 34.28 -63.34 -1.65
C GLU A 20 34.38 -63.22 -0.13
N TYR A 21 33.22 -63.27 0.54
CA TYR A 21 33.13 -63.27 2.00
C TYR A 21 32.61 -64.62 2.47
N ASP A 22 33.39 -65.28 3.32
CA ASP A 22 33.05 -66.56 3.94
C ASP A 22 32.47 -66.38 5.35
N LYS A 23 31.67 -67.36 5.77
CA LYS A 23 31.07 -67.41 7.10
C LYS A 23 32.13 -67.69 8.18
N ASP A 24 32.15 -66.89 9.24
CA ASP A 24 32.92 -67.20 10.45
C ASP A 24 32.21 -68.31 11.25
N ILE A 25 32.93 -69.38 11.57
CA ILE A 25 32.40 -70.68 12.01
C ILE A 25 31.70 -70.61 13.39
N LYS A 26 31.82 -69.48 14.11
CA LYS A 26 31.29 -69.30 15.47
C LYS A 26 30.02 -68.44 15.60
N SER A 27 29.58 -67.73 14.57
CA SER A 27 28.33 -66.93 14.62
C SER A 27 27.36 -67.34 13.52
N GLN A 28 26.11 -67.65 13.88
CA GLN A 28 25.01 -67.91 12.94
C GLN A 28 24.59 -66.68 12.10
N LYS A 29 25.39 -65.61 12.07
CA LYS A 29 25.10 -64.34 11.40
C LYS A 29 26.35 -63.89 10.63
N ILE A 30 26.12 -63.39 9.41
CA ILE A 30 27.12 -62.74 8.56
C ILE A 30 26.72 -61.27 8.44
N ASP A 31 27.55 -60.36 8.99
CA ASP A 31 27.39 -58.92 8.83
C ASP A 31 28.47 -58.37 7.91
N ILE A 32 28.08 -57.94 6.70
CA ILE A 32 28.98 -57.37 5.70
C ILE A 32 28.66 -55.88 5.56
N LYS A 33 29.67 -55.02 5.79
CA LYS A 33 29.63 -53.60 5.46
C LYS A 33 30.45 -53.38 4.19
N TYR A 34 29.79 -53.09 3.08
CA TYR A 34 30.45 -52.87 1.79
C TYR A 34 29.95 -51.57 1.15
N LYS A 35 30.89 -50.68 0.79
CA LYS A 35 30.57 -49.42 0.09
C LYS A 35 30.44 -49.67 -1.41
N ILE A 36 29.26 -49.42 -1.95
CA ILE A 36 28.98 -49.52 -3.38
C ILE A 36 29.26 -48.16 -4.03
N SER A 37 30.14 -48.13 -5.03
CA SER A 37 30.54 -46.89 -5.72
C SER A 37 30.35 -46.94 -7.24
N LYS A 38 30.08 -48.12 -7.80
CA LYS A 38 29.79 -48.36 -9.22
C LYS A 38 28.73 -49.45 -9.32
N LYS A 39 28.08 -49.55 -10.48
CA LYS A 39 27.16 -50.64 -10.79
C LYS A 39 27.85 -51.99 -10.56
N GLN A 40 27.23 -52.83 -9.75
CA GLN A 40 27.79 -54.12 -9.40
C GLN A 40 26.69 -55.12 -9.05
N ASN A 41 27.02 -56.39 -9.18
CA ASN A 41 26.15 -57.49 -8.86
C ASN A 41 26.58 -58.09 -7.50
N ILE A 42 25.62 -58.36 -6.62
CA ILE A 42 25.83 -59.11 -5.38
C ILE A 42 25.14 -60.47 -5.51
N LYS A 43 25.92 -61.55 -5.48
CA LYS A 43 25.43 -62.93 -5.51
C LYS A 43 25.62 -63.57 -4.15
N ILE A 44 24.57 -64.16 -3.61
CA ILE A 44 24.61 -64.96 -2.39
C ILE A 44 24.49 -66.43 -2.78
N LEU A 45 25.54 -67.19 -2.49
CA LEU A 45 25.64 -68.62 -2.73
C LEU A 45 25.45 -69.36 -1.40
N VAL A 46 24.55 -70.35 -1.39
CA VAL A 46 24.35 -71.25 -0.24
C VAL A 46 24.65 -72.67 -0.71
N SER A 47 25.65 -73.31 -0.10
CA SER A 47 26.09 -74.67 -0.47
C SER A 47 26.41 -74.81 -1.96
N GLY A 48 27.08 -73.80 -2.54
CA GLY A 48 27.49 -73.77 -3.94
C GLY A 48 26.38 -73.46 -4.95
N LYS A 49 25.12 -73.29 -4.50
CA LYS A 49 23.99 -72.89 -5.37
C LYS A 49 23.67 -71.41 -5.18
N LEU A 50 23.45 -70.70 -6.29
CA LEU A 50 23.03 -69.30 -6.28
C LEU A 50 21.62 -69.20 -5.71
N ASN A 51 21.50 -68.54 -4.56
CA ASN A 51 20.24 -68.36 -3.85
C ASN A 51 19.62 -67.00 -4.18
N LEU A 52 20.42 -65.93 -4.09
CA LEU A 52 19.97 -64.57 -4.38
C LEU A 52 20.97 -63.85 -5.26
N ASN A 53 20.46 -63.01 -6.16
CA ASN A 53 21.26 -62.20 -7.07
C ASN A 53 20.64 -60.80 -7.15
N PHE A 54 21.39 -59.81 -6.69
CA PHE A 54 20.98 -58.41 -6.70
C PHE A 54 21.82 -57.64 -7.70
N TYR A 55 21.17 -56.90 -8.58
CA TYR A 55 21.82 -55.88 -9.40
C TYR A 55 21.64 -54.54 -8.72
N LEU A 56 22.74 -53.92 -8.33
CA LEU A 56 22.73 -52.62 -7.69
C LEU A 56 23.31 -51.62 -8.67
N ASP A 57 22.47 -50.67 -9.08
CA ASP A 57 22.88 -49.53 -9.87
C ASP A 57 23.11 -48.33 -8.96
N VAL A 58 24.15 -47.55 -9.23
CA VAL A 58 24.47 -46.34 -8.45
C VAL A 58 24.04 -45.15 -9.29
N ILE A 59 22.93 -44.52 -8.88
CA ILE A 59 22.47 -43.27 -9.47
C ILE A 59 23.33 -42.14 -8.89
N LYS A 60 23.86 -41.28 -9.76
CA LYS A 60 24.62 -40.10 -9.35
C LYS A 60 23.64 -39.04 -8.86
N ASP A 61 23.83 -38.62 -7.62
CA ASP A 61 23.12 -37.52 -6.97
C ASP A 61 23.61 -36.16 -7.54
N PHE A 62 22.68 -35.24 -7.83
CA PHE A 62 22.97 -33.93 -8.41
C PHE A 62 22.75 -32.81 -7.39
N PRO A 63 23.53 -31.71 -7.45
CA PRO A 63 23.34 -30.60 -6.51
C PRO A 63 21.95 -29.95 -6.69
N PRO A 64 21.37 -29.43 -5.60
CA PRO A 64 20.05 -28.81 -5.66
C PRO A 64 20.07 -27.57 -6.56
N GLN A 65 18.98 -27.33 -7.28
CA GLN A 65 18.76 -26.12 -8.06
C GLN A 65 17.89 -25.13 -7.30
N ILE A 66 18.15 -23.84 -7.44
CA ILE A 66 17.38 -22.76 -6.81
C ILE A 66 17.16 -21.61 -7.81
N ASN A 67 15.96 -21.04 -7.79
CA ASN A 67 15.57 -19.89 -8.61
C ASN A 67 14.71 -18.91 -7.79
N PHE A 68 14.75 -17.62 -8.15
CA PHE A 68 13.83 -16.62 -7.59
C PHE A 68 12.45 -16.75 -8.21
N ILE A 69 11.41 -16.89 -7.38
CA ILE A 69 10.01 -16.69 -7.79
C ILE A 69 9.73 -15.19 -7.80
N SER A 70 10.11 -14.50 -6.72
CA SER A 70 10.17 -13.05 -6.67
C SER A 70 11.60 -12.63 -6.30
N LYS A 71 12.14 -11.66 -7.04
CA LYS A 71 13.48 -11.11 -6.74
C LYS A 71 13.44 -10.35 -5.41
N PRO A 72 14.58 -10.20 -4.71
CA PRO A 72 14.67 -9.36 -3.52
C PRO A 72 14.19 -7.93 -3.80
N GLU A 73 13.17 -7.52 -3.05
CA GLU A 73 12.58 -6.19 -3.11
C GLU A 73 12.48 -5.57 -1.72
N ILE A 74 12.47 -4.24 -1.68
CA ILE A 74 12.29 -3.47 -0.45
C ILE A 74 10.80 -3.18 -0.27
N VAL A 75 10.27 -3.56 0.90
CA VAL A 75 8.86 -3.35 1.27
C VAL A 75 8.79 -2.31 2.39
N ASN A 76 7.88 -1.35 2.23
CA ASN A 76 7.64 -0.25 3.18
C ASN A 76 8.90 0.57 3.53
N GLY A 77 9.90 0.57 2.63
CA GLY A 77 11.19 1.25 2.83
C GLY A 77 12.11 0.64 3.90
N VAL A 78 11.70 -0.40 4.63
CA VAL A 78 12.42 -0.88 5.82
C VAL A 78 12.78 -2.37 5.79
N SER A 79 12.02 -3.19 5.08
CA SER A 79 12.15 -4.64 5.08
C SER A 79 12.55 -5.16 3.71
N ILE A 80 13.27 -6.29 3.67
CA ILE A 80 13.53 -7.03 2.43
C ILE A 80 12.62 -8.25 2.39
N LYS A 81 12.01 -8.46 1.22
CA LYS A 81 11.14 -9.61 0.96
C LYS A 81 11.56 -10.32 -0.33
N PHE A 82 11.52 -11.64 -0.33
CA PHE A 82 11.58 -12.45 -1.55
C PHE A 82 11.05 -13.85 -1.34
N THR A 83 10.82 -14.55 -2.46
CA THR A 83 10.43 -15.96 -2.47
C THR A 83 11.33 -16.73 -3.44
N THR A 84 11.85 -17.87 -3.02
CA THR A 84 12.65 -18.77 -3.86
C THR A 84 11.96 -20.11 -4.07
N SER A 85 12.23 -20.75 -5.20
CA SER A 85 11.88 -22.13 -5.48
C SER A 85 13.16 -22.95 -5.58
N SER A 86 13.23 -24.04 -4.84
CA SER A 86 14.35 -24.97 -4.84
C SER A 86 13.87 -26.37 -5.25
N MET A 87 14.69 -27.12 -5.98
CA MET A 87 14.36 -28.46 -6.46
C MET A 87 15.60 -29.36 -6.43
N ASP A 88 15.42 -30.62 -6.05
CA ASP A 88 16.47 -31.62 -5.89
C ASP A 88 15.91 -32.99 -6.33
N ASP A 89 16.77 -33.90 -6.80
CA ASP A 89 16.37 -35.26 -7.20
C ASP A 89 16.04 -36.16 -5.99
N TYR A 90 16.53 -35.82 -4.80
CA TYR A 90 16.22 -36.48 -3.55
C TYR A 90 15.42 -35.58 -2.60
N ARG A 91 16.07 -34.64 -1.91
CA ARG A 91 15.41 -33.65 -1.05
C ARG A 91 16.32 -32.48 -0.72
N VAL A 92 15.70 -31.31 -0.58
CA VAL A 92 16.35 -30.15 0.02
C VAL A 92 16.31 -30.29 1.54
N LYS A 93 17.48 -30.28 2.18
CA LYS A 93 17.64 -30.41 3.63
C LYS A 93 17.61 -29.07 4.36
N ARG A 94 18.30 -28.06 3.81
CA ARG A 94 18.39 -26.72 4.43
C ARG A 94 18.59 -25.63 3.38
N ALA A 95 18.16 -24.42 3.72
CA ALA A 95 18.42 -23.23 2.92
C ALA A 95 18.87 -22.06 3.81
N ILE A 96 19.84 -21.29 3.36
CA ILE A 96 20.46 -20.18 4.11
C ILE A 96 20.55 -18.96 3.22
N VAL A 97 20.20 -17.80 3.77
CA VAL A 97 20.44 -16.48 3.17
C VAL A 97 21.66 -15.87 3.81
N ARG A 98 22.58 -15.39 2.99
CA ARG A 98 23.79 -14.69 3.39
C ARG A 98 23.81 -13.30 2.78
N PHE A 99 23.93 -12.27 3.61
CA PHE A 99 24.21 -10.91 3.14
C PHE A 99 25.72 -10.68 3.22
N ALA A 100 26.34 -10.33 2.10
CA ALA A 100 27.76 -10.01 2.03
C ALA A 100 28.04 -8.65 2.67
N LYS A 101 29.12 -8.57 3.44
CA LYS A 101 29.58 -7.33 4.06
C LYS A 101 29.85 -6.24 3.00
N PRO A 102 29.30 -5.01 3.16
CA PRO A 102 29.62 -3.89 2.29
C PRO A 102 31.08 -3.44 2.41
N LYS A 103 31.62 -2.82 1.36
CA LYS A 103 33.03 -2.41 1.28
C LYS A 103 33.41 -1.41 2.38
N GLU A 104 32.48 -0.55 2.77
CA GLU A 104 32.65 0.50 3.78
C GLU A 104 32.88 -0.07 5.19
N TYR A 105 32.61 -1.36 5.40
CA TYR A 105 32.71 -2.04 6.70
C TYR A 105 33.84 -3.08 6.73
N GLN A 106 34.77 -3.07 5.77
CA GLN A 106 35.77 -4.13 5.60
C GLN A 106 36.61 -4.42 6.85
N HIS A 107 36.83 -3.42 7.70
CA HIS A 107 37.56 -3.52 8.98
C HIS A 107 36.80 -4.25 10.10
N PHE A 108 35.51 -4.54 9.95
CA PHE A 108 34.80 -5.40 10.90
C PHE A 108 35.26 -6.86 10.75
N LYS A 109 35.39 -7.58 11.87
CA LYS A 109 35.76 -9.00 11.89
C LYS A 109 34.68 -9.90 11.29
N ASP A 110 33.43 -9.50 11.46
CA ASP A 110 32.27 -10.21 10.96
C ASP A 110 32.16 -10.05 9.44
N ASN A 111 31.83 -11.13 8.72
CA ASN A 111 31.92 -11.15 7.25
C ASN A 111 30.57 -11.24 6.54
N ASN A 112 29.50 -11.61 7.25
CA ASN A 112 28.17 -11.79 6.67
C ASN A 112 27.07 -11.73 7.73
N LEU A 113 25.84 -11.47 7.28
CA LEU A 113 24.63 -11.77 8.04
C LEU A 113 24.06 -13.08 7.52
N LEU A 114 23.69 -13.99 8.42
CA LEU A 114 23.20 -15.32 8.11
C LEU A 114 21.79 -15.50 8.65
N TYR A 115 20.89 -15.97 7.80
CA TYR A 115 19.52 -16.31 8.17
C TYR A 115 19.19 -17.70 7.63
N GLU A 116 18.57 -18.53 8.45
CA GLU A 116 18.06 -19.83 8.01
C GLU A 116 16.65 -19.66 7.43
N LEU A 117 16.40 -20.30 6.29
CA LEU A 117 15.08 -20.34 5.67
C LEU A 117 14.37 -21.60 6.09
N SER A 118 13.10 -21.45 6.47
CA SER A 118 12.21 -22.60 6.67
C SER A 118 12.01 -23.33 5.33
N VAL A 119 12.32 -24.63 5.36
CA VAL A 119 12.13 -25.56 4.25
C VAL A 119 10.94 -26.45 4.64
N SER A 120 9.74 -26.12 4.17
CA SER A 120 8.57 -26.98 4.36
C SER A 120 8.63 -28.13 3.36
N SER A 121 9.18 -29.27 3.77
CA SER A 121 9.26 -30.48 2.95
C SER A 121 8.42 -31.59 3.58
N GLU A 122 7.10 -31.51 3.45
CA GLU A 122 6.21 -32.60 3.90
C GLU A 122 6.16 -33.77 2.89
N ASN A 123 6.56 -33.58 1.62
CA ASN A 123 6.63 -34.66 0.64
C ASN A 123 7.88 -34.58 -0.25
N SER A 124 8.52 -35.74 -0.40
CA SER A 124 9.72 -36.01 -1.18
C SER A 124 9.55 -35.71 -2.68
N ARG A 125 10.51 -35.00 -3.28
CA ARG A 125 10.70 -34.61 -4.70
C ARG A 125 10.00 -33.33 -5.21
N ASP A 126 9.12 -32.71 -4.44
CA ASP A 126 8.43 -31.50 -4.93
C ASP A 126 9.27 -30.23 -4.79
N LYS A 127 8.98 -29.24 -5.67
CA LYS A 127 9.56 -27.90 -5.61
C LYS A 127 9.30 -27.28 -4.23
N VAL A 128 10.37 -27.04 -3.46
CA VAL A 128 10.30 -26.36 -2.17
C VAL A 128 10.24 -24.86 -2.37
N LYS A 129 9.22 -24.21 -1.83
CA LYS A 129 9.15 -22.75 -1.78
C LYS A 129 9.65 -22.27 -0.43
N SER A 130 10.56 -21.31 -0.44
CA SER A 130 11.04 -20.64 0.77
C SER A 130 10.73 -19.15 0.68
N PHE A 131 10.26 -18.60 1.80
CA PHE A 131 9.91 -17.20 1.94
C PHE A 131 10.87 -16.52 2.91
N PHE A 132 11.34 -15.33 2.55
CA PHE A 132 12.17 -14.49 3.40
C PHE A 132 11.50 -13.14 3.60
N TYR A 133 11.44 -12.71 4.86
CA TYR A 133 10.99 -11.37 5.26
C TYR A 133 11.74 -10.95 6.51
N GLU A 134 12.58 -9.92 6.41
CA GLU A 134 13.30 -9.36 7.55
C GLU A 134 13.43 -7.85 7.45
N ASN A 135 13.38 -7.18 8.60
CA ASN A 135 13.64 -5.75 8.70
C ASN A 135 15.13 -5.50 8.91
N LEU A 136 15.78 -4.93 7.89
CA LEU A 136 17.22 -4.62 7.92
C LEU A 136 17.52 -3.12 8.03
N SER A 137 16.49 -2.28 8.11
CA SER A 137 16.64 -0.81 8.17
C SER A 137 17.40 -0.30 9.39
N GLY A 138 17.37 -1.05 10.49
CA GLY A 138 18.12 -0.75 11.72
C GLY A 138 19.51 -1.34 11.78
N HIS A 139 19.89 -2.17 10.81
CA HIS A 139 21.19 -2.80 10.78
C HIS A 139 22.30 -1.78 10.48
N LEU A 140 23.52 -2.04 10.94
CA LEU A 140 24.66 -1.15 10.69
C LEU A 140 24.99 -0.98 9.21
N TRP A 141 24.66 -1.98 8.40
CA TRP A 141 24.91 -2.00 6.95
C TRP A 141 23.78 -1.36 6.14
N ALA A 142 22.67 -0.97 6.77
CA ALA A 142 21.57 -0.24 6.15
C ALA A 142 22.08 0.92 5.28
N GLY A 143 21.48 1.12 4.12
CA GLY A 143 21.85 2.17 3.16
C GLY A 143 23.06 1.88 2.28
N ASN A 144 23.75 0.74 2.47
CA ASN A 144 24.92 0.37 1.65
C ASN A 144 24.57 -0.81 0.73
N ASN A 145 25.28 -0.89 -0.40
CA ASN A 145 25.12 -2.00 -1.34
C ASN A 145 25.67 -3.30 -0.75
N SER A 146 24.86 -4.34 -0.81
CA SER A 146 25.19 -5.69 -0.35
C SER A 146 24.80 -6.71 -1.42
N LYS A 147 25.46 -7.87 -1.38
CA LYS A 147 25.12 -9.00 -2.21
C LYS A 147 24.40 -10.05 -1.37
N ILE A 148 23.19 -10.41 -1.77
CA ILE A 148 22.44 -11.52 -1.19
C ILE A 148 22.90 -12.80 -1.89
N GLU A 149 23.28 -13.80 -1.11
CA GLU A 149 23.57 -15.15 -1.59
C GLU A 149 22.66 -16.15 -0.88
N ILE A 150 21.90 -16.92 -1.65
CA ILE A 150 21.00 -17.92 -1.10
C ILE A 150 21.57 -19.28 -1.45
N SER A 151 21.85 -20.08 -0.43
CA SER A 151 22.50 -21.37 -0.52
C SER A 151 21.56 -22.46 -0.04
N VAL A 152 21.33 -23.46 -0.89
CA VAL A 152 20.49 -24.62 -0.59
C VAL A 152 21.37 -25.86 -0.53
N PHE A 153 21.09 -26.75 0.42
CA PHE A 153 21.86 -27.96 0.62
C PHE A 153 20.95 -29.18 0.67
N ASP A 154 21.40 -30.27 0.05
CA ASP A 154 20.81 -31.61 0.09
C ASP A 154 21.29 -32.40 1.33
N ASP A 155 21.03 -33.72 1.34
CA ASP A 155 21.52 -34.63 2.38
C ASP A 155 23.03 -34.90 2.34
N LEU A 156 23.64 -34.83 1.15
CA LEU A 156 25.08 -35.03 0.95
C LEU A 156 25.91 -33.75 1.13
N ASN A 157 25.27 -32.64 1.50
CA ASN A 157 25.82 -31.29 1.57
C ASN A 157 26.30 -30.71 0.22
N GLN A 158 25.80 -31.22 -0.90
CA GLN A 158 25.92 -30.54 -2.18
C GLN A 158 25.18 -29.20 -2.13
N LYS A 159 25.70 -28.20 -2.85
CA LYS A 159 25.26 -26.80 -2.72
C LYS A 159 24.69 -26.28 -4.03
N GLY A 160 23.45 -25.80 -3.98
CA GLY A 160 22.84 -24.91 -4.97
C GLY A 160 22.96 -23.46 -4.54
N MET A 161 23.18 -22.52 -5.48
CA MET A 161 23.33 -21.10 -5.14
C MET A 161 22.72 -20.16 -6.17
N VAL A 162 22.09 -19.09 -5.69
CA VAL A 162 21.74 -17.89 -6.47
C VAL A 162 22.21 -16.65 -5.73
N GLU A 163 22.56 -15.62 -6.49
CA GLU A 163 23.00 -14.33 -5.96
C GLU A 163 22.19 -13.16 -6.54
N PHE A 164 22.10 -12.08 -5.79
CA PHE A 164 21.42 -10.85 -6.20
C PHE A 164 22.02 -9.63 -5.49
N ASP A 165 22.35 -8.59 -6.25
CA ASP A 165 22.86 -7.32 -5.70
C ASP A 165 21.70 -6.41 -5.30
N ILE A 166 21.75 -5.83 -4.11
CA ILE A 166 20.70 -4.95 -3.58
C ILE A 166 21.29 -3.87 -2.67
N ALA A 167 20.66 -2.69 -2.66
CA ALA A 167 20.91 -1.69 -1.63
C ALA A 167 20.10 -2.07 -0.37
N LEU A 168 20.76 -2.21 0.78
CA LEU A 168 20.03 -2.52 2.02
C LEU A 168 19.11 -1.34 2.39
N PRO A 169 17.87 -1.61 2.83
CA PRO A 169 16.95 -0.55 3.24
C PRO A 169 17.54 0.26 4.39
N GLU A 170 17.22 1.55 4.43
CA GLU A 170 17.72 2.49 5.44
C GLU A 170 16.53 3.24 6.05
N LYS A 171 16.45 3.26 7.38
CA LYS A 171 15.44 4.07 8.06
C LYS A 171 15.80 5.54 7.89
N THR A 172 14.88 6.31 7.35
CA THR A 172 15.00 7.78 7.29
C THR A 172 14.66 8.38 8.65
N PHE A 173 15.58 9.17 9.20
CA PHE A 173 15.35 9.99 10.40
C PHE A 173 14.98 11.41 9.99
N TYR A 174 13.85 11.91 10.49
CA TYR A 174 13.36 13.27 10.24
C TYR A 174 13.85 14.24 11.30
N ALA A 175 13.98 13.81 12.57
CA ALA A 175 14.52 14.63 13.62
C ALA A 175 16.02 14.88 13.38
N LYS A 176 16.42 16.16 13.31
CA LYS A 176 17.83 16.55 13.11
C LYS A 176 18.75 15.88 14.14
N SER A 177 18.33 15.85 15.41
CA SER A 177 19.09 15.21 16.49
C SER A 177 19.18 13.69 16.31
N ALA A 178 18.08 13.00 15.99
CA ALA A 178 18.12 11.56 15.74
C ALA A 178 19.01 11.21 14.54
N LYS A 179 18.94 12.00 13.47
CA LYS A 179 19.80 11.86 12.29
C LYS A 179 21.28 12.07 12.62
N LEU A 180 21.62 13.04 13.48
CA LEU A 180 23.00 13.25 13.94
C LEU A 180 23.52 12.04 14.74
N ILE A 181 22.69 11.46 15.62
CA ILE A 181 23.06 10.26 16.37
C ILE A 181 23.24 9.06 15.44
N TYR A 182 22.32 8.87 14.49
CA TYR A 182 22.41 7.82 13.47
C TYR A 182 23.70 7.96 12.62
N ASN A 183 24.01 9.18 12.17
CA ASN A 183 25.22 9.45 11.40
C ASN A 183 26.49 9.24 12.23
N THR A 184 26.45 9.57 13.52
CA THR A 184 27.56 9.31 14.46
C THR A 184 27.77 7.81 14.63
N ARG A 185 26.70 7.03 14.81
CA ARG A 185 26.73 5.55 14.82
C ARG A 185 27.38 5.00 13.55
N ALA A 186 26.93 5.45 12.37
CA ALA A 186 27.48 5.01 11.10
C ALA A 186 28.94 5.43 10.92
N SER A 187 29.33 6.62 11.39
CA SER A 187 30.70 7.13 11.28
C SER A 187 31.68 6.42 12.21
N LEU A 188 31.26 6.12 13.46
CA LEU A 188 32.01 5.25 14.37
C LEU A 188 32.20 3.87 13.77
N ALA A 189 31.12 3.30 13.24
CA ALA A 189 31.17 2.02 12.57
C ALA A 189 32.14 2.07 11.38
N LYS A 190 32.09 3.09 10.52
CA LYS A 190 32.97 3.25 9.35
C LYS A 190 34.39 3.74 9.71
N ARG A 191 34.75 3.89 10.99
CA ARG A 191 36.02 4.47 11.49
C ARG A 191 36.35 5.85 10.91
N LYS A 192 35.32 6.65 10.60
CA LYS A 192 35.47 8.03 10.13
C LYS A 192 35.74 9.02 11.26
N ILE A 193 35.40 8.64 12.49
CA ILE A 193 35.58 9.44 13.71
C ILE A 193 36.11 8.56 14.85
N SER A 194 36.77 9.19 15.81
CA SER A 194 37.25 8.54 17.05
C SER A 194 36.12 8.31 18.07
N LEU A 195 36.39 7.49 19.09
CA LEU A 195 35.44 7.28 20.19
C LEU A 195 35.16 8.58 20.97
N GLU A 196 36.19 9.41 21.18
CA GLU A 196 36.07 10.70 21.86
C GLU A 196 35.20 11.69 21.07
N GLU A 197 35.46 11.82 19.77
CA GLU A 197 34.62 12.64 18.88
C GLU A 197 33.18 12.13 18.84
N GLY A 198 32.99 10.80 18.78
CA GLY A 198 31.68 10.18 18.87
C GLY A 198 30.95 10.55 20.16
N LYS A 199 31.60 10.40 21.31
CA LYS A 199 31.06 10.75 22.63
C LYS A 199 30.68 12.23 22.69
N GLN A 200 31.56 13.12 22.22
CA GLN A 200 31.30 14.57 22.16
C GLN A 200 30.12 14.92 21.26
N ASN A 201 30.01 14.30 20.08
CA ASN A 201 28.91 14.53 19.15
C ASN A 201 27.55 14.13 19.75
N ILE A 202 27.48 12.96 20.39
CA ILE A 202 26.26 12.51 21.07
C ILE A 202 25.91 13.44 22.23
N HIS A 203 26.89 13.75 23.09
CA HIS A 203 26.68 14.65 24.22
C HIS A 203 26.17 16.02 23.76
N LYS A 204 26.82 16.63 22.76
CA LYS A 204 26.38 17.91 22.18
C LYS A 204 24.95 17.83 21.65
N THR A 205 24.63 16.79 20.88
CA THR A 205 23.30 16.62 20.26
C THR A 205 22.17 16.52 21.30
N ILE A 206 22.43 15.85 22.44
CA ILE A 206 21.45 15.70 23.53
C ILE A 206 21.30 17.00 24.32
N PHE A 207 22.42 17.65 24.67
CA PHE A 207 22.40 18.85 25.52
C PHE A 207 22.00 20.14 24.79
N GLU A 208 22.06 20.17 23.45
CA GLU A 208 21.47 21.25 22.64
C GLU A 208 19.95 21.42 22.89
N LYS A 209 19.25 20.33 23.22
CA LYS A 209 17.83 20.33 23.60
C LYS A 209 17.64 19.57 24.91
N LYS A 210 17.85 20.27 26.03
CA LYS A 210 17.77 19.69 27.39
C LYS A 210 16.44 18.99 27.69
N GLU A 211 15.36 19.37 27.00
CA GLU A 211 14.03 18.73 27.08
C GLU A 211 14.07 17.22 26.80
N TYR A 212 14.99 16.74 25.97
CA TYR A 212 15.15 15.29 25.72
C TYR A 212 15.46 14.50 27.00
N LEU A 213 16.11 15.11 27.98
CA LEU A 213 16.44 14.46 29.26
C LEU A 213 15.25 14.41 30.23
N ASN A 214 14.16 15.13 29.95
CA ASN A 214 12.93 15.03 30.74
C ASN A 214 12.21 13.70 30.45
N ASN A 215 12.38 13.15 29.25
CA ASN A 215 11.88 11.83 28.90
C ASN A 215 12.76 10.74 29.56
N SER A 216 12.16 10.01 30.52
CA SER A 216 12.83 8.93 31.27
C SER A 216 13.44 7.86 30.37
N LEU A 217 12.82 7.56 29.22
CA LEU A 217 13.29 6.54 28.28
C LEU A 217 14.52 7.03 27.52
N VAL A 218 14.47 8.25 26.97
CA VAL A 218 15.62 8.88 26.29
C VAL A 218 16.80 9.03 27.24
N LYS A 219 16.55 9.48 28.48
CA LYS A 219 17.57 9.61 29.53
C LYS A 219 18.26 8.26 29.83
N LYS A 220 17.50 7.20 30.06
CA LYS A 220 18.06 5.84 30.29
C LYS A 220 18.88 5.35 29.11
N LYS A 221 18.40 5.53 27.87
CA LYS A 221 19.13 5.14 26.65
C LYS A 221 20.43 5.92 26.50
N TYR A 222 20.41 7.21 26.79
CA TYR A 222 21.60 8.05 26.79
C TYR A 222 22.62 7.61 27.84
N GLU A 223 22.19 7.32 29.07
CA GLU A 223 23.06 6.79 30.13
C GLU A 223 23.74 5.48 29.71
N LEU A 224 23.02 4.56 29.06
CA LEU A 224 23.59 3.33 28.51
C LEU A 224 24.66 3.60 27.44
N VAL A 225 24.43 4.57 26.55
CA VAL A 225 25.40 4.98 25.54
C VAL A 225 26.67 5.55 26.19
N VAL A 226 26.52 6.41 27.20
CA VAL A 226 27.66 6.97 27.94
C VAL A 226 28.47 5.87 28.63
N LEU A 227 27.78 4.93 29.30
CA LEU A 227 28.42 3.78 29.94
C LEU A 227 29.15 2.88 28.94
N ASP A 228 28.60 2.67 27.74
CA ASP A 228 29.28 1.94 26.69
C ASP A 228 30.56 2.66 26.26
N PHE A 229 30.51 3.97 26.03
CA PHE A 229 31.71 4.76 25.68
C PHE A 229 32.80 4.67 26.74
N GLU A 230 32.46 4.64 28.03
CA GLU A 230 33.45 4.52 29.12
C GLU A 230 34.13 3.15 29.20
N LYS A 231 33.45 2.09 28.75
CA LYS A 231 33.98 0.73 28.78
C LYS A 231 34.85 0.38 27.58
N ILE A 232 34.76 1.16 26.50
CA ILE A 232 35.43 0.84 25.24
C ILE A 232 36.81 1.50 25.19
N ASN A 233 37.85 0.67 25.13
CA ASN A 233 39.23 1.14 25.06
C ASN A 233 39.77 1.28 23.62
N SER A 234 39.18 0.60 22.62
CA SER A 234 39.67 0.63 21.24
C SER A 234 38.62 0.26 20.19
N LEU A 235 38.82 0.73 18.96
CA LEU A 235 38.07 0.36 17.75
C LEU A 235 38.92 -0.60 16.87
N PRO A 236 38.31 -1.49 16.05
CA PRO A 236 36.88 -1.62 15.79
C PRO A 236 36.16 -2.59 16.72
N LEU A 237 34.88 -2.30 16.97
CA LEU A 237 33.96 -3.19 17.70
C LEU A 237 33.30 -4.18 16.74
N SER A 238 32.78 -5.31 17.25
CA SER A 238 31.86 -6.17 16.47
C SER A 238 30.56 -5.43 16.17
N TYR A 239 29.88 -5.78 15.07
CA TYR A 239 28.60 -5.18 14.70
C TYR A 239 27.51 -5.41 15.77
N ASN A 240 27.65 -6.48 16.57
CA ASN A 240 26.76 -6.84 17.67
C ASN A 240 27.07 -6.12 18.99
N HIS A 241 28.06 -5.24 19.04
CA HIS A 241 28.40 -4.53 20.27
C HIS A 241 27.24 -3.67 20.77
N SER A 242 27.01 -3.64 22.09
CA SER A 242 25.92 -2.91 22.76
C SER A 242 25.85 -1.44 22.32
N LEU A 243 26.99 -0.77 22.22
CA LEU A 243 27.09 0.62 21.76
C LEU A 243 26.28 0.90 20.49
N TYR A 244 26.42 0.08 19.45
CA TYR A 244 25.72 0.35 18.18
C TYR A 244 24.22 0.15 18.29
N LYS A 245 23.78 -0.81 19.11
CA LYS A 245 22.36 -1.03 19.41
C LYS A 245 21.80 0.12 20.26
N ASN A 246 22.53 0.54 21.29
CA ASN A 246 22.10 1.62 22.18
C ASN A 246 22.08 2.97 21.47
N LEU A 247 23.02 3.26 20.56
CA LEU A 247 22.98 4.45 19.70
C LEU A 247 21.79 4.44 18.74
N TRP A 248 21.45 3.27 18.18
CA TRP A 248 20.25 3.12 17.36
C TRP A 248 19.00 3.36 18.17
N ASP A 249 18.86 2.68 19.30
CA ASP A 249 17.72 2.84 20.19
C ASP A 249 17.57 4.29 20.65
N LEU A 250 18.66 4.96 20.99
CA LEU A 250 18.66 6.38 21.36
C LEU A 250 18.17 7.27 20.21
N ALA A 251 18.64 7.05 18.99
CA ALA A 251 18.17 7.78 17.81
C ALA A 251 16.67 7.54 17.58
N VAL A 252 16.20 6.29 17.70
CA VAL A 252 14.79 5.94 17.56
C VAL A 252 13.95 6.58 18.65
N SER A 253 14.38 6.56 19.91
CA SER A 253 13.63 7.18 21.01
C SER A 253 13.53 8.70 20.88
N ILE A 254 14.55 9.35 20.33
CA ILE A 254 14.48 10.79 20.02
C ILE A 254 13.54 11.04 18.84
N GLU A 255 13.61 10.20 17.81
CA GLU A 255 12.74 10.28 16.63
C GLU A 255 11.27 10.13 17.02
N GLU A 256 10.92 9.06 17.75
CA GLU A 256 9.58 8.79 18.29
C GLU A 256 9.08 9.90 19.23
N GLY A 257 10.00 10.65 19.85
CA GLY A 257 9.70 11.84 20.63
C GLY A 257 9.54 13.13 19.81
N THR A 258 9.48 13.08 18.47
CA THR A 258 9.28 14.28 17.63
C THR A 258 7.94 14.30 16.91
N VAL A 259 7.36 15.49 16.82
CA VAL A 259 6.10 15.76 16.11
C VAL A 259 6.14 15.25 14.66
N VAL A 260 7.26 15.44 13.94
CA VAL A 260 7.38 15.02 12.53
C VAL A 260 7.38 13.50 12.36
N ALA A 261 8.10 12.76 13.20
CA ALA A 261 8.10 11.30 13.13
C ALA A 261 6.73 10.72 13.52
N SER A 262 6.09 11.30 14.54
CA SER A 262 4.76 10.90 14.99
C SER A 262 3.69 11.15 13.92
N LYS A 263 3.80 12.23 13.13
CA LYS A 263 2.95 12.44 11.93
C LYS A 263 3.12 11.34 10.88
N ASN A 264 4.36 11.02 10.52
CA ASN A 264 4.64 9.98 9.52
C ASN A 264 4.23 8.58 10.01
N SER A 265 4.44 8.28 11.29
CA SER A 265 3.97 7.03 11.91
C SER A 265 2.45 6.94 11.89
N LEU A 266 1.76 8.03 12.25
CA LEU A 266 0.30 8.12 12.21
C LEU A 266 -0.25 7.86 10.80
N GLU A 267 0.38 8.39 9.75
CA GLU A 267 -0.01 8.11 8.35
C GLU A 267 0.08 6.63 7.99
N GLN A 268 1.14 5.95 8.40
CA GLN A 268 1.29 4.51 8.16
C GLN A 268 0.24 3.69 8.91
N ILE A 269 -0.04 4.06 10.16
CA ILE A 269 -1.07 3.41 10.99
C ILE A 269 -2.46 3.65 10.39
N GLU A 270 -2.74 4.87 9.96
CA GLU A 270 -3.97 5.28 9.28
C GLU A 270 -4.19 4.45 8.00
N GLN A 271 -3.16 4.32 7.16
CA GLN A 271 -3.22 3.52 5.94
C GLN A 271 -3.50 2.04 6.25
N ASN A 272 -2.77 1.46 7.20
CA ASN A 272 -2.97 0.06 7.62
C ASN A 272 -4.38 -0.17 8.18
N LEU A 273 -4.92 0.79 8.95
CA LEU A 273 -6.28 0.72 9.48
C LEU A 273 -7.29 0.67 8.33
N PHE A 274 -7.21 1.59 7.36
CA PHE A 274 -8.15 1.63 6.25
C PHE A 274 -8.03 0.45 5.30
N ASP A 275 -6.81 -0.04 5.06
CA ASP A 275 -6.60 -1.25 4.28
C ASP A 275 -7.20 -2.48 4.96
N SER A 276 -7.02 -2.63 6.28
CA SER A 276 -7.65 -3.72 7.04
C SER A 276 -9.18 -3.62 7.05
N ILE A 277 -9.76 -2.41 7.13
CA ILE A 277 -11.21 -2.20 7.01
C ILE A 277 -11.70 -2.60 5.61
N LYS A 278 -10.99 -2.18 4.55
CA LYS A 278 -11.34 -2.50 3.15
C LYS A 278 -11.26 -4.00 2.86
N GLN A 279 -10.24 -4.67 3.41
CA GLN A 279 -10.01 -6.11 3.27
C GLN A 279 -10.85 -6.96 4.24
N ARG A 280 -11.56 -6.32 5.19
CA ARG A 280 -12.38 -6.96 6.24
C ARG A 280 -11.59 -7.93 7.13
N GLU A 281 -10.36 -7.56 7.45
CA GLU A 281 -9.48 -8.35 8.34
C GLU A 281 -9.86 -8.13 9.82
N SER A 282 -10.98 -8.70 10.27
CA SER A 282 -11.57 -8.49 11.61
C SER A 282 -10.55 -8.58 12.74
N ASP A 283 -9.61 -9.53 12.66
CA ASP A 283 -8.60 -9.77 13.70
C ASP A 283 -7.55 -8.65 13.80
N LYS A 284 -7.25 -7.98 12.68
CA LYS A 284 -6.25 -6.88 12.65
C LYS A 284 -6.87 -5.51 12.87
N ILE A 285 -8.16 -5.36 12.57
CA ILE A 285 -8.87 -4.09 12.68
C ILE A 285 -8.84 -3.58 14.12
N SER A 286 -9.17 -4.40 15.12
CA SER A 286 -9.18 -3.97 16.53
C SER A 286 -7.80 -3.46 16.97
N THR A 287 -6.73 -4.19 16.65
CA THR A 287 -5.35 -3.79 16.96
C THR A 287 -4.94 -2.51 16.23
N ASN A 288 -5.34 -2.34 14.97
CA ASN A 288 -5.01 -1.15 14.20
C ASN A 288 -5.79 0.09 14.69
N VAL A 289 -7.03 -0.06 15.16
CA VAL A 289 -7.80 1.03 15.78
C VAL A 289 -7.12 1.49 17.07
N GLU A 290 -6.65 0.56 17.89
CA GLU A 290 -5.99 0.89 19.16
C GLU A 290 -4.66 1.60 18.93
N LYS A 291 -3.82 1.11 18.00
CA LYS A 291 -2.60 1.81 17.57
C LYS A 291 -2.88 3.20 17.00
N TYR A 292 -3.98 3.37 16.29
CA TYR A 292 -4.38 4.67 15.74
C TYR A 292 -4.76 5.65 16.85
N LYS A 293 -5.53 5.20 17.85
CA LYS A 293 -5.86 5.98 19.05
C LYS A 293 -4.58 6.45 19.76
N GLU A 294 -3.69 5.51 20.10
CA GLU A 294 -2.43 5.79 20.79
C GLU A 294 -1.57 6.80 20.02
N SER A 295 -1.47 6.64 18.70
CA SER A 295 -0.68 7.53 17.86
C SER A 295 -1.25 8.95 17.76
N LEU A 296 -2.58 9.11 17.76
CA LEU A 296 -3.23 10.42 17.79
C LEU A 296 -3.01 11.12 19.14
N GLU A 297 -3.19 10.41 20.24
CA GLU A 297 -2.98 10.94 21.60
C GLU A 297 -1.51 11.34 21.82
N SER A 298 -0.57 10.50 21.36
CA SER A 298 0.86 10.79 21.44
C SER A 298 1.24 12.01 20.59
N LEU A 299 0.71 12.13 19.37
CA LEU A 299 0.98 13.30 18.52
C LEU A 299 0.39 14.59 19.11
N LEU A 300 -0.81 14.51 19.70
CA LEU A 300 -1.43 15.62 20.41
C LEU A 300 -0.54 16.08 21.56
N ASP A 301 -0.06 15.15 22.40
CA ASP A 301 0.82 15.47 23.53
C ASP A 301 2.15 16.11 23.06
N LEU A 302 2.74 15.61 21.98
CA LEU A 302 3.96 16.17 21.40
C LEU A 302 3.75 17.58 20.83
N ASN A 303 2.62 17.85 20.16
CA ASN A 303 2.29 19.20 19.68
C ASN A 303 2.16 20.21 20.83
N ASN A 304 1.70 19.75 21.99
CA ASN A 304 1.54 20.58 23.17
C ASN A 304 2.88 20.88 23.86
N GLU A 305 3.81 19.94 23.83
CA GLU A 305 5.17 20.17 24.35
C GLU A 305 5.96 21.17 23.49
N GLU A 306 5.70 21.26 22.19
CA GLU A 306 6.32 22.25 21.29
C GLU A 306 5.64 23.65 21.32
N GLY A 307 4.40 23.74 21.83
CA GLY A 307 3.65 25.00 22.00
C GLY A 307 3.88 25.65 23.37
N GLN A 308 3.92 27.00 23.44
CA GLN A 308 4.03 27.69 24.73
C GLN A 308 2.79 27.40 25.61
N ASN A 309 3.00 26.68 26.71
CA ASN A 309 2.03 26.34 27.75
C ASN A 309 1.10 27.51 28.13
N SER A 310 -0.14 27.48 27.63
CA SER A 310 -1.26 28.29 28.13
C SER A 310 -2.27 27.40 28.88
N MET A 311 -2.84 27.92 29.98
CA MET A 311 -3.82 27.20 30.80
C MET A 311 -5.11 26.85 30.01
N ASN A 312 -5.40 27.57 28.92
CA ASN A 312 -6.51 27.30 28.00
C ASN A 312 -6.27 26.10 27.06
N ASP A 313 -5.02 25.73 26.80
CA ASP A 313 -4.70 24.60 25.91
C ASP A 313 -4.98 23.25 26.58
N ASN A 314 -4.84 23.17 27.90
CA ASN A 314 -5.07 21.92 28.64
C ASN A 314 -6.54 21.46 28.64
N GLU A 315 -7.53 22.37 28.70
CA GLU A 315 -8.95 21.99 28.59
C GLU A 315 -9.32 21.57 27.17
N ASN A 316 -8.82 22.28 26.15
CA ASN A 316 -9.02 21.93 24.75
C ASN A 316 -8.42 20.55 24.44
N ASN A 317 -7.23 20.25 24.95
CA ASN A 317 -6.58 18.95 24.75
C ASN A 317 -7.34 17.80 25.40
N LYS A 318 -7.86 18.00 26.61
CA LYS A 318 -8.70 17.00 27.27
C LYS A 318 -9.98 16.72 26.48
N ASN A 319 -10.55 17.76 25.85
CA ASN A 319 -11.70 17.62 24.98
C ASN A 319 -11.36 16.85 23.69
N ILE A 320 -10.23 17.14 23.05
CA ILE A 320 -9.75 16.42 21.85
C ILE A 320 -9.47 14.95 22.17
N LYS A 321 -8.83 14.63 23.30
CA LYS A 321 -8.63 13.23 23.75
C LYS A 321 -9.96 12.49 23.93
N ASN A 322 -10.94 13.12 24.54
CA ASN A 322 -12.29 12.54 24.67
C ASN A 322 -12.98 12.34 23.30
N GLN A 323 -12.74 13.21 22.33
CA GLN A 323 -13.26 13.05 20.96
C GLN A 323 -12.61 11.89 20.23
N ILE A 324 -11.28 11.74 20.33
CA ILE A 324 -10.54 10.58 19.80
C ILE A 324 -11.15 9.30 20.36
N GLU A 325 -11.29 9.19 21.67
CA GLU A 325 -11.79 7.99 22.34
C GLU A 325 -13.22 7.63 21.90
N LYS A 326 -14.12 8.61 21.86
CA LYS A 326 -15.49 8.39 21.39
C LYS A 326 -15.53 7.92 19.94
N ALA A 327 -14.76 8.56 19.07
CA ALA A 327 -14.74 8.24 17.65
C ALA A 327 -14.14 6.85 17.38
N THR A 328 -13.06 6.47 18.08
CA THR A 328 -12.45 5.13 17.95
C THR A 328 -13.37 4.04 18.49
N ASN A 329 -14.07 4.27 19.61
CA ASN A 329 -15.03 3.30 20.15
C ASN A 329 -16.25 3.14 19.23
N SER A 330 -16.78 4.24 18.70
CA SER A 330 -17.87 4.21 17.73
C SER A 330 -17.47 3.45 16.46
N LEU A 331 -16.22 3.66 15.99
CA LEU A 331 -15.68 2.91 14.87
C LEU A 331 -15.64 1.40 15.17
N GLN A 332 -15.15 0.99 16.35
CA GLN A 332 -15.14 -0.42 16.76
C GLN A 332 -16.55 -1.03 16.80
N ASP A 333 -17.53 -0.31 17.36
CA ASP A 333 -18.91 -0.78 17.44
C ASP A 333 -19.55 -0.91 16.05
N LEU A 334 -19.30 0.04 15.15
CA LEU A 334 -19.76 -0.04 13.75
C LEU A 334 -19.15 -1.23 13.01
N LEU A 335 -17.88 -1.51 13.25
CA LEU A 335 -17.18 -2.65 12.65
C LEU A 335 -17.67 -3.99 13.21
N ARG A 336 -18.04 -4.05 14.50
CA ARG A 336 -18.64 -5.24 15.12
C ARG A 336 -20.08 -5.48 14.67
N THR A 337 -20.86 -4.42 14.49
CA THR A 337 -22.27 -4.49 14.08
C THR A 337 -22.46 -4.65 12.57
N GLY A 338 -21.43 -4.37 11.76
CA GLY A 338 -21.47 -4.53 10.30
C GLY A 338 -22.25 -3.44 9.56
N SER A 339 -22.57 -2.34 10.24
CA SER A 339 -23.40 -1.24 9.73
C SER A 339 -22.61 -0.37 8.75
N LYS A 340 -22.70 -0.67 7.44
CA LYS A 340 -21.95 0.04 6.40
C LYS A 340 -22.35 1.50 6.22
N GLU A 341 -23.64 1.83 6.41
CA GLU A 341 -24.18 3.16 6.09
C GLU A 341 -23.54 4.29 6.91
N ASN A 342 -23.11 4.01 8.14
CA ASN A 342 -22.49 5.00 9.03
C ASN A 342 -20.95 4.87 9.09
N LEU A 343 -20.39 3.80 8.54
CA LEU A 343 -18.95 3.53 8.59
C LEU A 343 -18.16 4.55 7.76
N ASP A 344 -18.62 4.86 6.55
CA ASP A 344 -17.94 5.80 5.66
C ASP A 344 -17.95 7.23 6.23
N GLN A 345 -19.04 7.62 6.92
CA GLN A 345 -19.14 8.90 7.62
C GLN A 345 -18.16 8.97 8.80
N MET A 346 -18.13 7.93 9.64
CA MET A 346 -17.20 7.85 10.78
C MET A 346 -15.72 7.88 10.33
N ILE A 347 -15.40 7.21 9.21
CA ILE A 347 -14.06 7.27 8.61
C ILE A 347 -13.70 8.70 8.20
N GLN A 348 -14.65 9.44 7.61
CA GLN A 348 -14.40 10.84 7.24
C GLN A 348 -14.20 11.74 8.47
N GLU A 349 -14.98 11.55 9.52
CA GLU A 349 -14.82 12.30 10.79
C GLU A 349 -13.45 12.04 11.43
N LEU A 350 -13.02 10.77 11.48
CA LEU A 350 -11.70 10.40 12.01
C LEU A 350 -10.54 10.94 11.17
N LYS A 351 -10.69 11.01 9.84
CA LYS A 351 -9.71 11.65 8.96
C LYS A 351 -9.59 13.14 9.23
N GLN A 352 -10.72 13.82 9.41
CA GLN A 352 -10.73 15.25 9.73
C GLN A 352 -10.08 15.52 11.09
N LEU A 353 -10.39 14.69 12.09
CA LEU A 353 -9.79 14.79 13.41
C LEU A 353 -8.27 14.58 13.33
N SER A 354 -7.82 13.51 12.67
CA SER A 354 -6.40 13.24 12.45
C SER A 354 -5.69 14.39 11.74
N GLU A 355 -6.29 14.92 10.68
CA GLU A 355 -5.75 16.06 9.94
C GLU A 355 -5.63 17.32 10.81
N SER A 356 -6.60 17.57 11.70
CA SER A 356 -6.54 18.70 12.64
C SER A 356 -5.42 18.56 13.68
N ILE A 357 -5.15 17.33 14.14
CA ILE A 357 -4.06 17.04 15.08
C ILE A 357 -2.70 17.05 14.36
N LYS A 358 -2.63 16.57 13.11
CA LYS A 358 -1.43 16.68 12.28
C LYS A 358 -1.08 18.14 11.99
N ASN A 359 -2.06 19.01 11.84
CA ASN A 359 -1.85 20.40 11.44
C ASN A 359 -2.55 21.39 12.39
N PRO A 360 -2.04 21.55 13.63
CA PRO A 360 -2.68 22.40 14.64
C PRO A 360 -2.67 23.90 14.28
N ASN A 361 -1.85 24.34 13.32
CA ASN A 361 -1.68 25.74 12.93
C ASN A 361 -2.52 26.17 11.69
N ARG A 362 -3.73 25.63 11.48
CA ARG A 362 -4.64 26.11 10.41
C ARG A 362 -5.50 27.30 10.89
N PRO A 363 -5.89 28.23 9.98
CA PRO A 363 -6.51 29.51 10.34
C PRO A 363 -7.96 29.38 10.85
N ASP A 364 -8.47 30.48 11.41
CA ASP A 364 -9.63 30.62 12.31
C ASP A 364 -10.94 29.89 11.95
N LYS A 365 -11.75 29.59 12.98
CA LYS A 365 -13.07 28.92 12.91
C LYS A 365 -14.05 29.52 11.90
N GLU A 366 -13.96 30.82 11.61
CA GLU A 366 -14.84 31.50 10.65
C GLU A 366 -14.52 31.15 9.20
N ASP A 367 -13.25 30.89 8.86
CA ASP A 367 -12.85 30.56 7.50
C ASP A 367 -13.18 29.11 7.15
N LEU A 368 -13.16 28.22 8.14
CA LEU A 368 -13.59 26.82 8.00
C LEU A 368 -15.10 26.70 7.66
N LEU A 369 -15.94 27.58 8.22
CA LEU A 369 -17.37 27.64 7.94
C LEU A 369 -17.67 28.15 6.53
N LYS A 370 -16.87 29.10 6.02
CA LYS A 370 -16.97 29.58 4.64
C LYS A 370 -16.53 28.50 3.65
N GLU A 371 -15.46 27.77 3.93
CA GLU A 371 -15.03 26.65 3.06
C GLU A 371 -16.07 25.52 2.99
N LYS A 372 -16.70 25.17 4.11
CA LYS A 372 -17.75 24.14 4.14
C LYS A 372 -18.95 24.55 3.28
N LYS A 373 -19.41 25.80 3.40
CA LYS A 373 -20.50 26.34 2.56
C LYS A 373 -20.15 26.35 1.07
N LYS A 374 -18.92 26.71 0.71
CA LYS A 374 -18.42 26.66 -0.69
C LYS A 374 -18.45 25.25 -1.27
N LYS A 375 -18.05 24.25 -0.48
CA LYS A 375 -18.12 22.84 -0.88
C LYS A 375 -19.55 22.38 -1.12
N ASP A 376 -20.49 22.80 -0.27
CA ASP A 376 -21.90 22.47 -0.41
C ASP A 376 -22.52 23.05 -1.70
N PHE A 377 -22.13 24.28 -2.11
CA PHE A 377 -22.57 24.86 -3.38
C PHE A 377 -22.05 24.07 -4.60
N ILE A 378 -20.79 23.63 -4.57
CA ILE A 378 -20.21 22.81 -5.63
C ILE A 378 -20.95 21.48 -5.76
N ASN A 379 -21.35 20.86 -4.64
CA ASN A 379 -22.12 19.62 -4.65
C ASN A 379 -23.51 19.83 -5.29
N LYS A 380 -24.25 20.87 -4.88
CA LYS A 380 -25.55 21.21 -5.47
C LYS A 380 -25.46 21.48 -6.98
N LEU A 381 -24.43 22.20 -7.42
CA LEU A 381 -24.19 22.46 -8.86
C LEU A 381 -23.84 21.17 -9.62
N SER A 382 -23.13 20.23 -8.99
CA SER A 382 -22.81 18.94 -9.59
C SER A 382 -24.05 18.06 -9.76
N GLU A 383 -24.97 18.07 -8.79
CA GLU A 383 -26.25 17.37 -8.90
C GLU A 383 -27.09 17.96 -10.03
N LEU A 384 -27.18 19.29 -10.10
CA LEU A 384 -27.91 20.00 -11.15
C LEU A 384 -27.33 19.71 -12.54
N LEU A 385 -26.00 19.66 -12.68
CA LEU A 385 -25.33 19.29 -13.93
C LEU A 385 -25.73 17.89 -14.39
N ASN A 386 -25.74 16.91 -13.47
CA ASN A 386 -26.14 15.54 -13.79
C ASN A 386 -27.60 15.49 -14.28
N GLU A 387 -28.51 16.24 -13.63
CA GLU A 387 -29.90 16.32 -14.07
C GLU A 387 -30.04 17.02 -15.44
N GLN A 388 -29.23 18.04 -15.69
CA GLN A 388 -29.19 18.76 -16.96
C GLN A 388 -28.73 17.86 -18.11
N GLU A 389 -27.76 16.97 -17.88
CA GLU A 389 -27.32 15.96 -18.86
C GLU A 389 -28.41 14.92 -19.17
N MET A 390 -29.15 14.46 -18.16
CA MET A 390 -30.25 13.50 -18.36
C MET A 390 -31.36 14.08 -19.23
N ILE A 391 -31.80 15.32 -18.97
CA ILE A 391 -32.86 15.96 -19.78
C ILE A 391 -32.34 16.30 -21.19
N MET A 392 -31.05 16.61 -21.33
CA MET A 392 -30.42 16.79 -22.63
C MET A 392 -30.45 15.51 -23.48
N GLU A 393 -30.18 14.36 -22.86
CA GLU A 393 -30.31 13.05 -23.51
C GLU A 393 -31.77 12.73 -23.86
N GLU A 394 -32.73 13.02 -22.97
CA GLU A 394 -34.16 12.91 -23.27
C GLU A 394 -34.55 13.77 -24.48
N SER A 395 -34.09 15.03 -24.53
CA SER A 395 -34.39 15.96 -25.63
C SER A 395 -33.71 15.52 -26.94
N PHE A 396 -32.49 14.98 -26.88
CA PHE A 396 -31.80 14.40 -28.03
C PHE A 396 -32.55 13.17 -28.57
N ASN A 397 -33.01 12.28 -27.69
CA ASN A 397 -33.80 11.10 -28.07
C ASN A 397 -35.18 11.50 -28.63
N GLU A 398 -35.81 12.52 -28.07
CA GLU A 398 -37.07 13.07 -28.57
C GLU A 398 -36.89 13.69 -29.97
N ALA A 399 -35.76 14.36 -30.22
CA ALA A 399 -35.39 14.87 -31.54
C ALA A 399 -35.10 13.73 -32.55
N ALA A 400 -34.40 12.68 -32.14
CA ALA A 400 -34.08 11.52 -32.97
C ALA A 400 -35.33 10.71 -33.36
N ASN A 401 -36.30 10.60 -32.44
CA ASN A 401 -37.55 9.86 -32.66
C ASN A 401 -38.55 10.60 -33.55
N ARG A 402 -38.39 11.91 -33.81
CA ARG A 402 -39.25 12.64 -34.77
C ARG A 402 -39.14 12.17 -36.22
N GLY A 403 -38.08 11.45 -36.56
CA GLY A 403 -37.86 10.87 -37.90
C GLY A 403 -38.53 9.52 -38.14
N LYS A 404 -39.10 8.86 -37.12
CA LYS A 404 -39.81 7.59 -37.26
C LYS A 404 -41.14 7.64 -36.51
N PHE A 405 -42.22 7.42 -37.24
CA PHE A 405 -43.62 7.33 -36.75
C PHE A 405 -44.31 8.64 -36.34
N LYS A 406 -45.02 9.24 -37.31
CA LYS A 406 -46.32 9.90 -37.05
C LYS A 406 -47.37 8.82 -36.82
N GLN A 407 -47.49 8.26 -35.62
CA GLN A 407 -48.77 7.72 -35.17
C GLN A 407 -48.79 7.50 -33.65
N SER A 408 -49.90 7.92 -33.06
CA SER A 408 -50.46 7.54 -31.76
C SER A 408 -50.02 8.26 -30.47
N SER A 409 -51.06 8.83 -29.87
CA SER A 409 -51.44 8.81 -28.46
C SER A 409 -51.01 9.98 -27.57
N GLU A 410 -51.92 10.96 -27.54
CA GLU A 410 -52.32 11.64 -26.31
C GLU A 410 -52.55 10.62 -25.18
N GLY A 411 -52.12 10.98 -23.97
CA GLY A 411 -52.49 10.29 -22.74
C GLY A 411 -51.36 9.55 -22.02
N SER A 412 -50.41 10.28 -21.43
CA SER A 412 -49.78 9.86 -20.17
C SER A 412 -49.25 11.09 -19.42
N GLY A 413 -49.81 11.35 -18.24
CA GLY A 413 -49.48 12.49 -17.36
C GLY A 413 -48.14 12.35 -16.65
N GLY A 414 -47.06 12.22 -17.43
CA GLY A 414 -45.69 12.41 -16.97
C GLY A 414 -45.25 13.85 -17.23
N ARG A 415 -44.48 14.45 -16.31
CA ARG A 415 -43.93 15.81 -16.49
C ARG A 415 -43.23 15.91 -17.84
N THR A 416 -43.65 16.87 -18.66
CA THR A 416 -43.07 17.10 -19.99
C THR A 416 -41.58 17.49 -19.87
N SER A 417 -40.76 17.20 -20.88
CA SER A 417 -39.33 17.59 -20.93
C SER A 417 -39.14 19.08 -20.61
N LYS A 418 -40.10 19.92 -21.00
CA LYS A 418 -40.20 21.35 -20.67
C LYS A 418 -40.30 21.61 -19.17
N GLU A 419 -41.21 20.94 -18.46
CA GLU A 419 -41.41 21.13 -17.03
C GLU A 419 -40.17 20.72 -16.22
N LYS A 420 -39.50 19.64 -16.63
CA LYS A 420 -38.25 19.23 -16.00
C LYS A 420 -37.16 20.28 -16.22
N GLN A 421 -37.01 20.80 -17.43
CA GLN A 421 -36.03 21.85 -17.74
C GLN A 421 -36.28 23.15 -16.97
N GLU A 422 -37.54 23.55 -16.82
CA GLU A 422 -37.90 24.75 -16.06
C GLU A 422 -37.63 24.56 -14.55
N ASN A 423 -37.84 23.35 -14.02
CA ASN A 423 -37.46 23.03 -12.64
C ASN A 423 -35.95 23.16 -12.43
N LEU A 424 -35.11 22.65 -13.34
CA LEU A 424 -33.65 22.80 -13.22
C LEU A 424 -33.22 24.26 -13.23
N ARG A 425 -33.84 25.07 -14.10
CA ARG A 425 -33.58 26.51 -14.13
C ARG A 425 -33.94 27.18 -12.81
N ASN A 426 -35.07 26.82 -12.21
CA ASN A 426 -35.49 27.33 -10.91
C ASN A 426 -34.53 26.91 -9.78
N THR A 427 -34.06 25.65 -9.79
CA THR A 427 -33.04 25.15 -8.86
C THR A 427 -31.73 25.95 -9.00
N LEU A 428 -31.29 26.23 -10.24
CA LEU A 428 -30.11 27.06 -10.49
C LEU A 428 -30.30 28.48 -9.94
N GLY A 429 -31.50 29.07 -10.12
CA GLY A 429 -31.84 30.38 -9.58
C GLY A 429 -31.78 30.44 -8.05
N ASN A 430 -32.19 29.38 -7.37
CA ASN A 430 -32.07 29.26 -5.90
C ASN A 430 -30.61 29.15 -5.47
N ILE A 431 -29.81 28.32 -6.14
CA ILE A 431 -28.37 28.19 -5.85
C ILE A 431 -27.65 29.53 -6.04
N MET A 432 -27.97 30.27 -7.11
CA MET A 432 -27.39 31.59 -7.35
C MET A 432 -27.76 32.60 -6.25
N ARG A 433 -28.98 32.51 -5.69
CA ARG A 433 -29.40 33.33 -4.55
C ARG A 433 -28.63 32.97 -3.29
N ASP A 434 -28.53 31.68 -2.96
CA ASP A 434 -27.77 31.20 -1.79
C ASP A 434 -26.29 31.63 -1.87
N ILE A 435 -25.71 31.61 -3.08
CA ILE A 435 -24.34 32.08 -3.32
C ILE A 435 -24.26 33.59 -3.12
N GLY A 436 -25.19 34.39 -3.65
CA GLY A 436 -25.18 35.84 -3.47
C GLY A 436 -25.43 36.30 -2.03
N GLU A 437 -26.05 35.47 -1.20
CA GLU A 437 -26.23 35.72 0.23
C GLU A 437 -25.00 35.31 1.06
N SER A 438 -24.24 34.30 0.61
CA SER A 438 -23.06 33.78 1.31
C SER A 438 -21.72 34.36 0.82
N GLU A 439 -21.66 34.81 -0.42
CA GLU A 439 -20.48 35.32 -1.11
C GLU A 439 -20.82 36.67 -1.76
N ASN A 440 -19.85 37.58 -1.80
CA ASN A 440 -20.06 38.91 -2.38
C ASN A 440 -20.19 38.89 -3.92
N GLU A 441 -19.85 37.80 -4.60
CA GLU A 441 -19.85 37.71 -6.07
C GLU A 441 -20.40 36.37 -6.58
N ILE A 442 -21.46 36.44 -7.40
CA ILE A 442 -21.98 35.28 -8.13
C ILE A 442 -21.14 35.10 -9.41
N PRO A 443 -20.59 33.90 -9.67
CA PRO A 443 -19.85 33.65 -10.92
C PRO A 443 -20.70 33.96 -12.16
N GLN A 444 -20.14 34.76 -13.07
CA GLN A 444 -20.81 35.18 -14.31
C GLN A 444 -21.26 33.99 -15.18
N GLU A 445 -20.54 32.88 -15.08
CA GLU A 445 -20.80 31.61 -15.76
C GLU A 445 -22.17 31.03 -15.35
N LEU A 446 -22.58 31.15 -14.07
CA LEU A 446 -23.91 30.71 -13.63
C LEU A 446 -25.04 31.55 -14.27
N GLY A 447 -24.81 32.85 -14.43
CA GLY A 447 -25.75 33.71 -15.16
C GLY A 447 -25.86 33.39 -16.65
N ARG A 448 -24.77 32.90 -17.28
CA ARG A 448 -24.78 32.39 -18.66
C ARG A 448 -25.53 31.05 -18.74
N ALA A 449 -25.36 30.18 -17.75
CA ALA A 449 -26.09 28.92 -17.63
C ALA A 449 -27.62 29.14 -17.52
N ASP A 450 -28.10 30.06 -16.67
CA ASP A 450 -29.54 30.37 -16.56
C ASP A 450 -30.13 30.84 -17.89
N ARG A 451 -29.43 31.71 -18.63
CA ARG A 451 -29.90 32.18 -19.95
C ARG A 451 -30.00 31.04 -20.96
N ALA A 452 -29.04 30.12 -20.95
CA ALA A 452 -29.04 28.95 -21.81
C ALA A 452 -30.17 27.97 -21.44
N MET A 453 -30.41 27.72 -20.14
CA MET A 453 -31.54 26.92 -19.67
C MET A 453 -32.89 27.54 -20.04
N ARG A 454 -33.02 28.87 -19.93
CA ARG A 454 -34.23 29.60 -20.35
C ARG A 454 -34.48 29.48 -21.85
N GLN A 455 -33.41 29.49 -22.65
CA GLN A 455 -33.52 29.21 -24.08
C GLN A 455 -33.98 27.77 -24.32
N ALA A 456 -33.41 26.79 -23.62
CA ALA A 456 -33.84 25.40 -23.71
C ALA A 456 -35.34 25.22 -23.37
N THR A 457 -35.84 25.85 -22.30
CA THR A 457 -37.28 25.82 -21.96
C THR A 457 -38.15 26.32 -23.12
N ARG A 458 -37.77 27.45 -23.74
CA ARG A 458 -38.51 28.03 -24.89
C ARG A 458 -38.46 27.13 -26.11
N GLU A 459 -37.32 26.51 -26.42
CA GLU A 459 -37.20 25.60 -27.55
C GLU A 459 -38.04 24.33 -27.32
N LEU A 460 -38.06 23.77 -26.10
CA LEU A 460 -38.94 22.66 -25.75
C LEU A 460 -40.42 23.05 -25.84
N GLU A 461 -40.77 24.26 -25.41
CA GLU A 461 -42.13 24.81 -25.55
C GLU A 461 -42.57 24.97 -27.00
N ASN A 462 -41.66 25.41 -27.87
CA ASN A 462 -41.90 25.53 -29.31
C ASN A 462 -41.85 24.17 -30.04
N GLY A 463 -41.69 23.07 -29.30
CA GLY A 463 -41.53 21.75 -29.86
C GLY A 463 -40.30 21.67 -30.76
N ARG A 464 -39.14 22.15 -30.31
CA ARG A 464 -37.83 22.08 -30.99
C ARG A 464 -36.79 21.43 -30.06
N PRO A 465 -36.92 20.12 -29.76
CA PRO A 465 -36.05 19.42 -28.83
C PRO A 465 -34.58 19.32 -29.32
N ASP A 466 -34.35 19.43 -30.63
CA ASP A 466 -33.02 19.55 -31.25
C ASP A 466 -32.31 20.85 -30.85
N GLN A 467 -33.01 21.99 -30.94
CA GLN A 467 -32.48 23.29 -30.54
C GLN A 467 -32.38 23.40 -29.02
N ALA A 468 -33.30 22.76 -28.30
CA ALA A 468 -33.23 22.64 -26.86
C ALA A 468 -31.97 21.91 -26.40
N SER A 469 -31.66 20.74 -26.98
CA SER A 469 -30.46 19.95 -26.65
C SER A 469 -29.17 20.78 -26.79
N ASN A 470 -29.06 21.60 -27.84
CA ASN A 470 -27.93 22.51 -28.02
C ASN A 470 -27.83 23.58 -26.92
N ALA A 471 -28.97 24.14 -26.50
CA ALA A 471 -29.02 25.12 -25.42
C ALA A 471 -28.73 24.49 -24.05
N GLN A 472 -29.17 23.26 -23.83
CA GLN A 472 -28.89 22.45 -22.65
C GLN A 472 -27.40 22.11 -22.54
N GLY A 473 -26.73 21.79 -23.65
CA GLY A 473 -25.29 21.57 -23.71
C GLY A 473 -24.48 22.82 -23.32
N ARG A 474 -24.89 24.01 -23.81
CA ARG A 474 -24.28 25.28 -23.38
C ARG A 474 -24.48 25.55 -21.89
N ALA A 475 -25.66 25.21 -21.35
CA ALA A 475 -25.92 25.36 -19.93
C ALA A 475 -25.02 24.45 -19.09
N ALA A 476 -24.89 23.18 -19.47
CA ALA A 476 -24.01 22.21 -18.82
C ALA A 476 -22.53 22.67 -18.81
N GLU A 477 -22.05 23.17 -19.95
CA GLU A 477 -20.69 23.69 -20.07
C GLU A 477 -20.44 24.88 -19.13
N MET A 478 -21.39 25.83 -19.05
CA MET A 478 -21.27 26.99 -18.18
C MET A 478 -21.31 26.61 -16.69
N LEU A 479 -22.13 25.62 -16.30
CA LEU A 479 -22.13 25.07 -14.93
C LEU A 479 -20.77 24.45 -14.58
N GLN A 480 -20.19 23.68 -15.50
CA GLN A 480 -18.89 23.06 -15.31
C GLN A 480 -17.77 24.11 -15.16
N ARG A 481 -17.78 25.15 -15.99
CA ARG A 481 -16.84 26.28 -15.88
C ARG A 481 -17.00 27.02 -14.54
N ALA A 482 -18.23 27.24 -14.08
CA ALA A 482 -18.49 27.86 -12.78
C ALA A 482 -17.93 27.03 -11.62
N MET A 483 -18.16 25.71 -11.61
CA MET A 483 -17.63 24.80 -10.58
C MET A 483 -16.10 24.76 -10.58
N ASN A 484 -15.47 24.75 -11.75
CA ASN A 484 -14.01 24.77 -11.85
C ASN A 484 -13.40 26.07 -11.32
N LYS A 485 -14.03 27.22 -11.60
CA LYS A 485 -13.63 28.53 -11.08
C LYS A 485 -13.74 28.59 -9.56
N MET A 486 -14.83 28.06 -8.99
CA MET A 486 -15.01 27.97 -7.54
C MET A 486 -13.94 27.09 -6.87
N ARG A 487 -13.60 25.95 -7.47
CA ARG A 487 -12.53 25.06 -6.99
C ARG A 487 -11.15 25.72 -7.08
N PHE A 488 -10.88 26.43 -8.18
CA PHE A 488 -9.62 27.12 -8.40
C PHE A 488 -9.39 28.24 -7.38
N ASN A 489 -10.41 29.07 -7.14
CA ASN A 489 -10.33 30.15 -6.14
C ASN A 489 -10.09 29.61 -4.72
N ASN A 490 -10.62 28.42 -4.41
CA ASN A 490 -10.38 27.75 -3.13
C ASN A 490 -8.91 27.34 -2.96
N ASN A 491 -8.29 26.82 -4.02
CA ASN A 491 -6.88 26.40 -4.01
C ASN A 491 -5.90 27.59 -3.97
N LEU A 492 -6.28 28.73 -4.56
CA LEU A 492 -5.48 29.96 -4.54
C LEU A 492 -5.47 30.60 -3.13
N ALA A 493 -6.62 30.58 -2.44
CA ALA A 493 -6.76 31.10 -1.08
C ALA A 493 -5.95 30.30 -0.05
N GLN A 494 -5.79 28.98 -0.25
CA GLN A 494 -5.04 28.11 0.67
C GLN A 494 -3.51 28.18 0.52
N ASN A 495 -2.98 28.59 -0.64
CA ASN A 495 -1.54 28.45 -0.95
C ASN A 495 -0.79 29.77 -1.22
N THR A 496 -1.44 30.94 -1.14
CA THR A 496 -0.83 32.22 -1.52
C THR A 496 -0.86 33.24 -0.37
N PRO A 497 0.29 33.78 0.07
CA PRO A 497 0.34 34.86 1.06
C PRO A 497 -0.44 36.10 0.61
N GLU A 498 -1.05 36.81 1.55
CA GLU A 498 -1.98 37.92 1.30
C GLU A 498 -1.36 39.10 0.52
N SER A 499 -0.04 39.23 0.51
CA SER A 499 0.71 40.28 -0.20
C SER A 499 0.75 40.14 -1.72
N ASP A 500 0.51 38.94 -2.26
CA ASP A 500 0.79 38.64 -3.67
C ASP A 500 -0.49 38.39 -4.50
N ARG A 501 -1.68 38.51 -3.87
CA ARG A 501 -2.97 38.20 -4.50
C ARG A 501 -3.38 39.21 -5.59
N GLU A 502 -3.09 40.49 -5.42
CA GLU A 502 -3.46 41.55 -6.38
C GLU A 502 -2.65 41.47 -7.67
N ASP A 503 -1.37 41.07 -7.57
CA ASP A 503 -0.42 41.05 -8.69
C ASP A 503 -0.63 39.84 -9.63
N TRP A 504 -1.24 38.76 -9.12
CA TRP A 504 -1.53 37.53 -9.87
C TRP A 504 -2.90 37.53 -10.56
N ALA A 505 -3.90 38.20 -9.97
CA ALA A 505 -5.23 38.37 -10.57
C ALA A 505 -5.16 39.22 -11.86
N ASN A 506 -4.31 40.24 -11.89
CA ASN A 506 -4.18 41.17 -13.02
C ASN A 506 -3.38 40.59 -14.20
N ARG A 507 -2.44 39.66 -13.95
CA ARG A 507 -1.63 39.02 -15.00
C ARG A 507 -2.34 37.91 -15.76
N ASN A 508 -3.33 37.25 -15.17
CA ASN A 508 -4.00 36.09 -15.77
C ASN A 508 -5.32 36.41 -16.48
N GLU A 509 -5.87 37.62 -16.34
CA GLU A 509 -7.04 38.06 -17.11
C GLU A 509 -6.71 38.25 -18.61
N HIS A 510 -5.42 38.41 -18.94
CA HIS A 510 -4.93 38.61 -20.31
C HIS A 510 -4.55 37.33 -21.09
N ASN A 511 -4.55 36.15 -20.46
CA ASN A 511 -4.10 34.90 -21.11
C ASN A 511 -5.21 34.03 -21.72
N TYR A 512 -6.45 34.52 -21.79
CA TYR A 512 -7.56 33.82 -22.45
C TYR A 512 -8.28 34.64 -23.53
N ILE A 513 -7.57 35.59 -24.15
CA ILE A 513 -7.98 36.20 -25.42
C ILE A 513 -6.88 35.91 -26.45
N ASN A 514 -6.80 34.66 -26.91
CA ASN A 514 -6.21 34.36 -28.21
C ASN A 514 -7.28 33.68 -29.08
N PRO A 515 -7.87 34.43 -30.04
CA PRO A 515 -8.86 33.94 -30.98
C PRO A 515 -8.14 33.45 -32.24
N ILE A 516 -7.68 32.21 -32.24
CA ILE A 516 -7.30 31.44 -33.44
C ILE A 516 -7.38 29.96 -33.02
N ASP A 517 -7.92 29.12 -33.90
CA ASP A 517 -8.45 27.77 -33.66
C ASP A 517 -9.90 27.68 -33.16
N SER A 518 -10.78 28.56 -33.67
CA SER A 518 -12.15 28.12 -33.95
C SER A 518 -12.18 27.42 -35.31
N PRO A 519 -12.33 26.08 -35.41
CA PRO A 519 -13.04 25.52 -36.54
C PRO A 519 -14.50 25.90 -36.37
N GLU A 520 -14.95 26.78 -37.25
CA GLU A 520 -16.35 27.08 -37.52
C GLU A 520 -17.07 25.74 -37.76
N TYR A 521 -17.82 25.25 -36.75
CA TYR A 521 -18.43 23.92 -36.80
C TYR A 521 -19.78 24.01 -37.52
N GLN A 522 -19.73 23.93 -38.84
CA GLN A 522 -20.87 23.59 -39.68
C GLN A 522 -21.03 22.07 -39.74
N GLY A 523 -22.24 21.58 -39.46
CA GLY A 523 -22.83 20.39 -40.10
C GLY A 523 -22.10 19.04 -40.03
N THR A 524 -22.71 18.11 -39.28
CA THR A 524 -22.79 16.66 -39.58
C THR A 524 -21.48 15.87 -39.74
N SER A 525 -21.00 15.25 -38.66
CA SER A 525 -20.44 13.88 -38.72
C SER A 525 -20.16 13.30 -37.33
N SER A 526 -20.30 11.98 -37.26
CA SER A 526 -20.15 11.09 -36.11
C SER A 526 -18.82 11.22 -35.36
N GLY A 527 -18.91 11.13 -34.03
CA GLY A 527 -17.88 10.52 -33.17
C GLY A 527 -16.59 11.31 -32.97
N GLY A 528 -16.61 12.28 -32.05
CA GLY A 528 -15.40 12.80 -31.41
C GLY A 528 -15.08 11.99 -30.14
N ASN A 529 -13.88 11.42 -30.07
CA ASN A 529 -13.38 10.69 -28.91
C ASN A 529 -13.16 11.65 -27.73
N LEU A 530 -14.00 11.51 -26.69
CA LEU A 530 -13.84 12.17 -25.40
C LEU A 530 -12.99 11.26 -24.50
N GLU A 531 -11.76 11.68 -24.18
CA GLU A 531 -10.97 11.05 -23.12
C GLU A 531 -11.57 11.40 -21.75
N ILE A 532 -12.53 10.57 -21.35
CA ILE A 532 -13.08 10.55 -20.00
C ILE A 532 -12.06 9.86 -19.08
N PRO A 533 -11.75 10.42 -17.90
CA PRO A 533 -10.87 9.79 -16.91
C PRO A 533 -11.26 8.32 -16.60
N GLU A 534 -10.29 7.39 -16.65
CA GLU A 534 -10.50 5.93 -16.53
C GLU A 534 -11.30 5.49 -15.30
N ASN A 535 -11.16 6.23 -14.20
CA ASN A 535 -11.84 6.02 -12.93
C ASN A 535 -13.37 6.19 -13.00
N ILE A 536 -13.91 6.96 -13.94
CA ILE A 536 -15.37 7.10 -14.16
C ILE A 536 -15.91 5.91 -14.98
N ARG A 537 -15.11 5.33 -15.89
CA ARG A 537 -15.50 4.15 -16.68
C ARG A 537 -15.67 2.91 -15.79
N VAL A 538 -14.81 2.74 -14.79
CA VAL A 538 -14.86 1.57 -13.89
C VAL A 538 -16.14 1.55 -13.04
N GLN A 539 -16.60 2.70 -12.52
CA GLN A 539 -17.82 2.74 -11.69
C GLN A 539 -19.09 2.51 -12.51
N LYS A 540 -19.18 3.09 -13.72
CA LYS A 540 -20.31 2.85 -14.64
C LYS A 540 -20.33 1.40 -15.15
N ALA A 541 -19.16 0.85 -15.51
CA ALA A 541 -19.01 -0.56 -15.92
C ALA A 541 -19.40 -1.53 -14.80
N GLN A 542 -19.00 -1.26 -13.54
CA GLN A 542 -19.38 -2.07 -12.39
C GLN A 542 -20.90 -2.04 -12.13
N LYS A 543 -21.56 -0.89 -12.33
CA LYS A 543 -23.02 -0.77 -12.19
C LYS A 543 -23.75 -1.60 -13.26
N ILE A 544 -23.29 -1.52 -14.51
CA ILE A 544 -23.83 -2.31 -15.63
C ILE A 544 -23.59 -3.81 -15.42
N ALA A 545 -22.39 -4.21 -15.04
CA ALA A 545 -22.06 -5.61 -14.77
C ALA A 545 -22.92 -6.17 -13.62
N LYS A 546 -23.09 -5.42 -12.53
CA LYS A 546 -23.95 -5.82 -11.40
C LYS A 546 -25.40 -6.00 -11.83
N GLU A 547 -25.90 -5.12 -12.71
CA GLU A 547 -27.25 -5.23 -13.25
C GLU A 547 -27.40 -6.42 -14.22
N LEU A 548 -26.40 -6.70 -15.05
CA LEU A 548 -26.36 -7.88 -15.92
C LEU A 548 -26.30 -9.19 -15.12
N TYR A 549 -25.51 -9.25 -14.04
CA TYR A 549 -25.48 -10.40 -13.13
C TYR A 549 -26.80 -10.62 -12.39
N GLY A 550 -27.45 -9.53 -11.93
CA GLY A 550 -28.79 -9.59 -11.35
C GLY A 550 -29.80 -10.15 -12.35
N ARG A 551 -29.78 -9.63 -13.58
CA ARG A 551 -30.64 -10.06 -14.68
C ARG A 551 -30.37 -11.50 -15.15
N TYR A 552 -29.13 -11.98 -15.07
CA TYR A 552 -28.79 -13.37 -15.39
C TYR A 552 -29.39 -14.37 -14.37
N ASN A 553 -29.41 -14.00 -13.09
CA ASN A 553 -29.83 -14.88 -11.99
C ASN A 553 -31.36 -14.91 -11.74
N GLU A 554 -32.15 -14.10 -12.46
CA GLU A 554 -33.62 -14.16 -12.40
C GLU A 554 -34.15 -15.51 -12.91
N LYS A 555 -34.93 -16.20 -12.08
CA LYS A 555 -35.38 -17.58 -12.35
C LYS A 555 -36.29 -17.70 -13.57
N GLU A 556 -37.13 -16.69 -13.84
CA GLU A 556 -38.17 -16.72 -14.88
C GLU A 556 -37.71 -16.30 -16.29
N ARG A 557 -36.44 -15.94 -16.48
CA ARG A 557 -35.93 -15.53 -17.80
C ARG A 557 -35.70 -16.70 -18.75
N SER A 558 -36.04 -16.50 -20.02
CA SER A 558 -35.83 -17.45 -21.11
C SER A 558 -34.36 -17.83 -21.28
N SER A 559 -34.11 -19.10 -21.63
CA SER A 559 -32.78 -19.66 -21.86
C SER A 559 -31.99 -18.93 -22.97
N LYS A 560 -32.69 -18.28 -23.91
CA LYS A 560 -32.07 -17.49 -24.99
C LYS A 560 -31.52 -16.16 -24.45
N ASP A 561 -32.28 -15.49 -23.59
CA ASP A 561 -31.90 -14.21 -23.00
C ASP A 561 -30.78 -14.37 -21.98
N LYS A 562 -30.80 -15.44 -21.17
CA LYS A 562 -29.69 -15.78 -20.27
C LYS A 562 -28.39 -15.99 -21.03
N ARG A 563 -28.44 -16.63 -22.19
CA ARG A 563 -27.27 -16.87 -23.04
C ARG A 563 -26.75 -15.58 -23.67
N TYR A 564 -27.65 -14.67 -24.07
CA TYR A 564 -27.29 -13.34 -24.57
C TYR A 564 -26.65 -12.47 -23.47
N ILE A 565 -27.22 -12.47 -22.26
CA ILE A 565 -26.66 -11.76 -21.09
C ILE A 565 -25.30 -12.34 -20.69
N LYS A 566 -25.13 -13.67 -20.75
CA LYS A 566 -23.83 -14.31 -20.50
C LYS A 566 -22.77 -13.88 -21.52
N ASN A 567 -23.10 -13.87 -22.80
CA ASN A 567 -22.16 -13.42 -23.84
C ASN A 567 -21.80 -11.93 -23.70
N LEU A 568 -22.72 -11.10 -23.20
CA LEU A 568 -22.43 -9.70 -22.88
C LEU A 568 -21.55 -9.53 -21.63
N LEU A 569 -21.68 -10.43 -20.65
CA LEU A 569 -20.80 -10.48 -19.47
C LEU A 569 -19.40 -11.00 -19.81
N ASP A 570 -19.27 -11.95 -20.76
CA ASP A 570 -17.98 -12.50 -21.19
C ASP A 570 -17.17 -11.50 -22.05
N TRP A 571 -17.80 -10.44 -22.57
CA TRP A 571 -17.14 -9.39 -23.37
C TRP A 571 -16.63 -8.20 -22.53
N TYR A 572 -17.09 -8.09 -21.27
CA TYR A 572 -16.63 -7.14 -20.25
C TYR A 572 -15.47 -7.75 -19.44
#